data_AF-X0ZZW4-F1
#
_entry.id   AF-X0ZZW4-F1
#
_cell.length_a   1.000
_cell.length_b   1.000
_cell.length_c   1.000
_cell.angle_alpha   90.00
_cell.angle_beta   90.00
_cell.angle_gamma   90.00
#
_symmetry.space_group_name_H-M   'P 1'
#
loop_
_entity.id
_entity.type
_entity.pdbx_description
1 polymer ?
#
loop_
_entity_poly.entity_id
_entity_poly.type
_entity_poly.pdbx_seq_one_letter_code
_entity_poly.pdbx_strand_id
1 'polypeptide(L)'
;MAPASDFFVSGDIRANENIYLTSMHTLFMREHNRLCDEIVANNPGIVGLDEIIYQQARKKVSAFIQCITFNEFLPCLLGDSNIPAYSGYNNTIDASIFTEFSTVGYRLGHSMLSSSLKVDDVNNTILLRNAFFSPSYIQTNGIDNLIYGGTDQLMEKIDAKIVDDVRNFLFGPPTASNLLDLAALN
;
A
#
# COMPACT_ATOMS: atom_id res chain seq x y z
N MET A 1 14.95 14.91 1.35
CA MET A 1 15.72 14.30 0.24
C MET A 1 14.75 14.24 -0.93
N ALA A 2 14.97 15.01 -2.00
CA ALA A 2 14.10 14.90 -3.17
C ALA A 2 14.24 13.48 -3.76
N PRO A 3 13.18 12.85 -4.27
CA PRO A 3 13.31 11.57 -4.93
C PRO A 3 14.29 11.67 -6.10
N ALA A 4 14.93 10.56 -6.48
CA ALA A 4 15.61 10.49 -7.78
C ALA A 4 14.63 10.96 -8.88
N SER A 5 15.12 11.56 -9.97
CA SER A 5 14.30 12.28 -10.97
C SER A 5 13.10 11.50 -11.52
N ASP A 6 13.13 10.18 -11.39
CA ASP A 6 12.18 9.26 -12.01
C ASP A 6 11.18 8.68 -10.99
N PHE A 7 11.31 8.99 -9.70
CA PHE A 7 10.46 8.47 -8.62
C PHE A 7 9.20 9.32 -8.43
N PHE A 8 8.11 8.67 -8.07
CA PHE A 8 6.86 9.34 -7.71
C PHE A 8 6.98 10.07 -6.37
N VAL A 9 6.36 11.24 -6.26
CA VAL A 9 6.24 11.99 -5.00
C VAL A 9 4.93 11.57 -4.32
N SER A 10 5.01 11.24 -3.03
CA SER A 10 3.86 10.82 -2.22
C SER A 10 4.01 11.29 -0.78
N GLY A 11 2.96 11.13 0.02
CA GLY A 11 2.96 11.42 1.45
C GLY A 11 3.81 10.46 2.30
N ASP A 12 4.19 9.29 1.77
CA ASP A 12 5.13 8.36 2.39
C ASP A 12 6.41 8.23 1.54
N ILE A 13 7.57 8.29 2.19
CA ILE A 13 8.88 8.27 1.53
C ILE A 13 9.20 6.92 0.84
N ARG A 14 8.47 5.85 1.19
CA ARG A 14 8.64 4.50 0.64
C ARG A 14 7.65 4.19 -0.47
N ALA A 15 6.86 5.16 -0.94
CA ALA A 15 5.82 4.91 -1.95
C ALA A 15 6.32 4.23 -3.23
N ASN A 16 7.63 4.34 -3.55
CA ASN A 16 8.27 3.73 -4.71
C ASN A 16 8.91 2.36 -4.42
N GLU A 17 8.74 1.80 -3.22
CA GLU A 17 9.46 0.59 -2.80
C GLU A 17 9.18 -0.58 -3.74
N ASN A 18 7.91 -0.86 -4.04
CA ASN A 18 7.52 -1.81 -5.09
C ASN A 18 6.34 -1.27 -5.93
N ILE A 19 6.11 -1.90 -7.10
CA ILE A 19 5.08 -1.47 -8.05
C ILE A 19 3.64 -1.58 -7.51
N TYR A 20 3.30 -2.57 -6.68
CA TYR A 20 1.96 -2.68 -6.10
C TYR A 20 1.72 -1.56 -5.08
N LEU A 21 2.71 -1.25 -4.24
CA LEU A 21 2.63 -0.14 -3.30
C LEU A 21 2.46 1.20 -4.04
N THR A 22 3.26 1.42 -5.08
CA THR A 22 3.16 2.62 -5.93
C THR A 22 1.76 2.73 -6.56
N SER A 23 1.19 1.60 -6.98
CA SER A 23 -0.16 1.54 -7.56
C SER A 23 -1.24 1.91 -6.56
N MET A 24 -1.14 1.43 -5.32
CA MET A 24 -2.08 1.79 -4.26
C MET A 24 -2.03 3.27 -3.91
N HIS A 25 -0.82 3.85 -3.84
CA HIS A 25 -0.67 5.31 -3.68
C HIS A 25 -1.31 6.09 -4.83
N THR A 26 -1.10 5.63 -6.07
CA THR A 26 -1.69 6.25 -7.26
C THR A 26 -3.21 6.16 -7.25
N LEU A 27 -3.78 5.02 -6.83
CA LEU A 27 -5.22 4.81 -6.73
C LEU A 27 -5.85 5.80 -5.74
N PHE A 28 -5.32 5.93 -4.53
CA PHE A 28 -5.87 6.87 -3.54
C PHE A 28 -5.68 8.34 -3.91
N MET A 29 -4.59 8.67 -4.63
CA MET A 29 -4.41 10.01 -5.19
C MET A 29 -5.48 10.30 -6.27
N ARG A 30 -5.74 9.36 -7.19
CA ARG A 30 -6.80 9.49 -8.20
C ARG A 30 -8.17 9.63 -7.54
N GLU A 31 -8.45 8.85 -6.49
CA GLU A 31 -9.71 8.94 -5.75
C GLU A 31 -9.86 10.29 -5.04
N HIS A 32 -8.79 10.83 -4.46
CA HIS A 32 -8.81 12.19 -3.90
C HIS A 32 -9.23 13.22 -4.96
N ASN A 33 -8.63 13.18 -6.15
CA ASN A 33 -8.95 14.12 -7.23
C ASN A 33 -10.38 13.93 -7.73
N ARG A 34 -10.83 12.68 -7.92
CA ARG A 34 -12.22 12.36 -8.30
C ARG A 34 -13.22 12.93 -7.28
N LEU A 35 -12.90 12.84 -6.00
CA LEU A 35 -13.72 13.41 -4.92
C LEU A 35 -13.72 14.94 -4.94
N CYS A 36 -12.60 15.60 -5.25
CA CYS A 36 -12.55 17.05 -5.43
C CYS A 36 -13.51 17.49 -6.56
N ASP A 37 -13.46 16.81 -7.71
CA ASP A 37 -14.33 17.09 -8.85
C ASP A 37 -15.81 16.87 -8.47
N GLU A 38 -16.12 15.79 -7.76
CA GLU A 38 -17.47 15.48 -7.26
C GLU A 38 -17.98 16.53 -6.26
N ILE A 39 -17.11 17.01 -5.35
CA ILE A 39 -17.44 18.04 -4.36
C ILE A 39 -17.80 19.36 -5.05
N VAL A 40 -17.00 19.75 -6.05
CA VAL A 40 -17.22 20.96 -6.84
C VAL A 40 -18.50 20.86 -7.66
N ALA A 41 -18.73 19.73 -8.34
CA ALA A 41 -19.93 19.51 -9.15
C ALA A 41 -21.23 19.62 -8.32
N ASN A 42 -21.20 19.13 -7.07
CA ASN A 42 -22.35 19.16 -6.16
C ASN A 42 -22.50 20.49 -5.41
N ASN A 43 -21.45 21.32 -5.35
CA ASN A 43 -21.45 22.58 -4.62
C ASN A 43 -20.78 23.71 -5.44
N PRO A 44 -21.42 24.24 -6.48
CA PRO A 44 -20.81 25.28 -7.33
C PRO A 44 -20.39 26.55 -6.56
N GLY A 45 -20.99 26.82 -5.41
CA GLY A 45 -20.68 27.98 -4.57
C GLY A 45 -19.30 27.93 -3.87
N ILE A 46 -18.60 26.80 -3.89
CA ILE A 46 -17.25 26.67 -3.32
C ILE A 46 -16.15 26.53 -4.38
N VAL A 47 -16.47 26.73 -5.67
CA VAL A 47 -15.48 26.76 -6.75
C VAL A 47 -14.39 27.79 -6.43
N GLY A 48 -13.13 27.39 -6.52
CA GLY A 48 -11.96 28.23 -6.20
C GLY A 48 -11.62 28.33 -4.71
N LEU A 49 -12.35 27.63 -3.82
CA LEU A 49 -12.02 27.52 -2.39
C LEU A 49 -11.20 26.24 -2.14
N ASP A 50 -9.97 26.22 -2.68
CA ASP A 50 -9.13 25.01 -2.77
C ASP A 50 -8.92 24.30 -1.43
N GLU A 51 -8.66 25.03 -0.34
CA GLU A 51 -8.46 24.45 0.99
C GLU A 51 -9.71 23.70 1.49
N ILE A 52 -10.90 24.26 1.24
CA ILE A 52 -12.16 23.63 1.66
C ILE A 52 -12.39 22.35 0.87
N ILE A 53 -12.17 22.39 -0.45
CA ILE A 53 -12.33 21.25 -1.35
C ILE A 53 -11.34 20.14 -0.94
N TYR A 54 -10.07 20.49 -0.76
CA TYR A 54 -9.00 19.58 -0.36
C TYR A 54 -9.32 18.88 0.97
N GLN A 55 -9.69 19.61 2.02
CA GLN A 55 -9.95 19.01 3.33
C GLN A 55 -11.19 18.11 3.31
N GLN A 56 -12.22 18.44 2.52
CA GLN A 56 -13.39 17.59 2.37
C GLN A 56 -13.06 16.27 1.65
N ALA A 57 -12.31 16.32 0.54
CA ALA A 57 -11.86 15.13 -0.16
C ALA A 57 -10.91 14.28 0.71
N ARG A 58 -9.96 14.92 1.40
CA ARG A 58 -9.04 14.27 2.36
C ARG A 58 -9.81 13.56 3.47
N LYS A 59 -10.85 14.18 4.04
CA LYS A 59 -11.69 13.56 5.08
C LYS A 59 -12.37 12.29 4.56
N LYS A 60 -12.89 12.30 3.34
CA LYS A 60 -13.53 11.13 2.71
C LYS A 60 -12.52 10.01 2.46
N VAL A 61 -11.36 10.30 1.86
CA VAL A 61 -10.30 9.29 1.62
C VAL A 61 -9.83 8.65 2.92
N SER A 62 -9.60 9.45 3.98
CA SER A 62 -9.24 8.91 5.30
C SER A 62 -10.32 7.98 5.86
N ALA A 63 -11.60 8.33 5.68
CA ALA A 63 -12.70 7.46 6.09
C ALA A 63 -12.74 6.16 5.29
N PHE A 64 -12.47 6.17 3.98
CA PHE A 64 -12.37 4.95 3.18
C PHE A 64 -11.26 4.02 3.68
N ILE A 65 -10.07 4.56 3.92
CA ILE A 65 -8.95 3.77 4.45
C ILE A 65 -9.33 3.13 5.79
N GLN A 66 -9.96 3.89 6.70
CA GLN A 66 -10.42 3.35 7.98
C GLN A 66 -11.50 2.28 7.82
N CYS A 67 -12.51 2.51 6.98
CA CYS A 67 -13.57 1.55 6.73
C CYS A 67 -13.04 0.24 6.13
N ILE A 68 -12.20 0.31 5.10
CA ILE A 68 -11.59 -0.87 4.49
C ILE A 68 -10.73 -1.61 5.52
N THR A 69 -9.95 -0.88 6.32
CA THR A 69 -9.08 -1.49 7.33
C THR A 69 -9.89 -2.25 8.38
N PHE A 70 -10.88 -1.62 9.01
CA PHE A 70 -11.59 -2.18 10.15
C PHE A 70 -12.74 -3.13 9.78
N ASN A 71 -13.36 -2.95 8.61
CA ASN A 71 -14.51 -3.76 8.22
C ASN A 71 -14.18 -4.85 7.19
N GLU A 72 -13.02 -4.78 6.53
CA GLU A 72 -12.66 -5.75 5.48
C GLU A 72 -11.32 -6.44 5.79
N PHE A 73 -10.22 -5.67 5.87
CA PHE A 73 -8.88 -6.24 6.04
C PHE A 73 -8.68 -6.93 7.39
N LEU A 74 -8.96 -6.25 8.51
CA LEU A 74 -8.75 -6.81 9.84
C LEU A 74 -9.65 -8.02 10.13
N PRO A 75 -10.95 -8.03 9.77
CA PRO A 75 -11.78 -9.23 9.89
C PRO A 75 -11.26 -10.40 9.05
N CYS A 76 -10.76 -10.16 7.83
CA CYS A 76 -10.15 -11.23 7.03
C CYS A 76 -8.86 -11.77 7.65
N LEU A 77 -8.04 -10.92 8.27
CA LEU A 77 -6.76 -11.31 8.86
C LEU A 77 -6.92 -11.98 10.23
N LEU A 78 -7.78 -11.45 11.08
CA LEU A 78 -7.91 -11.84 12.49
C LEU A 78 -9.15 -12.69 12.75
N GLY A 79 -10.11 -12.74 11.83
CA GLY A 79 -11.43 -13.34 12.02
C GLY A 79 -12.45 -12.36 12.62
N ASP A 80 -13.69 -12.44 12.15
CA ASP A 80 -14.78 -11.50 12.47
C ASP A 80 -15.00 -11.28 13.97
N SER A 81 -14.83 -12.32 14.79
CA SER A 81 -15.05 -12.24 16.25
C SER A 81 -13.98 -11.45 17.00
N ASN A 82 -12.85 -11.11 16.36
CA ASN A 82 -11.72 -10.43 16.99
C ASN A 82 -11.73 -8.91 16.81
N ILE A 83 -12.68 -8.37 16.03
CA ILE A 83 -12.88 -6.92 15.88
C ILE A 83 -14.24 -6.55 16.49
N PRO A 84 -14.28 -6.05 17.73
CA PRO A 84 -15.55 -5.66 18.36
C PRO A 84 -16.16 -4.43 17.67
N ALA A 85 -17.48 -4.32 17.76
CA ALA A 85 -18.18 -3.13 17.29
C ALA A 85 -17.66 -1.87 17.99
N TYR A 86 -17.50 -0.79 17.22
CA TYR A 86 -16.99 0.48 17.75
C TYR A 86 -17.91 1.04 18.83
N SER A 87 -17.36 1.29 20.02
CA SER A 87 -18.11 1.78 21.19
C SER A 87 -18.07 3.30 21.37
N GLY A 88 -17.59 4.04 20.37
CA GLY A 88 -17.42 5.49 20.45
C GLY A 88 -16.01 5.91 20.87
N TYR A 89 -15.73 7.21 20.71
CA TYR A 89 -14.43 7.78 21.03
C TYR A 89 -14.19 7.79 22.54
N ASN A 90 -13.00 7.36 22.96
CA ASN A 90 -12.56 7.42 24.34
C ASN A 90 -11.23 8.19 24.42
N ASN A 91 -11.26 9.34 25.09
CA ASN A 91 -10.08 10.21 25.23
C ASN A 91 -9.03 9.70 26.22
N THR A 92 -9.30 8.61 26.94
CA THR A 92 -8.35 7.98 27.86
C THR A 92 -7.49 6.90 27.18
N ILE A 93 -7.78 6.57 25.92
CA ILE A 93 -7.02 5.57 25.16
C ILE A 93 -5.79 6.22 24.54
N ASP A 94 -4.62 5.64 24.76
CA ASP A 94 -3.41 5.97 24.01
C ASP A 94 -3.45 5.25 22.64
N ALA A 95 -3.51 6.03 21.57
CA ALA A 95 -3.53 5.54 20.19
C ALA A 95 -2.13 5.46 19.55
N SER A 96 -1.07 5.65 20.35
CA SER A 96 0.31 5.51 19.88
C SER A 96 0.60 4.09 19.41
N ILE A 97 1.41 3.97 18.36
CA ILE A 97 1.81 2.67 17.83
C ILE A 97 2.84 2.02 18.78
N PHE A 98 2.50 0.83 19.28
CA PHE A 98 3.43 0.03 20.08
C PHE A 98 4.67 -0.39 19.29
N THR A 99 5.82 -0.45 19.95
CA THR A 99 7.07 -0.91 19.32
C THR A 99 6.96 -2.36 18.88
N GLU A 100 6.29 -3.21 19.65
CA GLU A 100 6.04 -4.62 19.33
C GLU A 100 5.16 -4.75 18.09
N PHE A 101 4.17 -3.87 17.93
CA PHE A 101 3.32 -3.86 16.74
C PHE A 101 4.15 -3.49 15.50
N SER A 102 4.93 -2.40 15.55
CA SER A 102 5.69 -1.91 14.38
C SER A 102 6.94 -2.74 14.05
N THR A 103 7.58 -3.33 15.07
CA THR A 103 8.83 -4.08 14.91
C THR A 103 8.59 -5.56 14.65
N VAL A 104 7.51 -6.14 15.20
CA VAL A 104 7.27 -7.59 15.14
C VAL A 104 5.92 -7.89 14.49
N GLY A 105 4.81 -7.45 15.12
CA GLY A 105 3.47 -7.86 14.75
C GLY A 105 3.12 -7.56 13.29
N TYR A 106 3.21 -6.30 12.88
CA TYR A 106 2.83 -5.86 11.54
C TYR A 106 3.88 -6.19 10.47
N ARG A 107 4.96 -6.89 10.83
CA ARG A 107 5.91 -7.49 9.87
C ARG A 107 5.48 -8.86 9.35
N LEU A 108 4.35 -9.39 9.83
CA LEU A 108 3.75 -10.62 9.31
C LEU A 108 3.59 -10.60 7.77
N GLY A 109 3.40 -9.41 7.18
CA GLY A 109 3.35 -9.18 5.74
C GLY A 109 4.58 -9.68 4.97
N HIS A 110 5.76 -9.74 5.58
CA HIS A 110 6.97 -10.23 4.90
C HIS A 110 6.92 -11.73 4.57
N SER A 111 6.16 -12.52 5.32
CA SER A 111 5.91 -13.94 5.03
C SER A 111 4.84 -14.13 3.95
N MET A 112 3.96 -13.14 3.76
CA MET A 112 2.87 -13.17 2.78
C MET A 112 3.32 -12.87 1.33
N LEU A 113 4.55 -12.41 1.15
CA LEU A 113 5.08 -12.00 -0.16
C LEU A 113 5.36 -13.20 -1.06
N SER A 114 4.84 -13.17 -2.29
CA SER A 114 5.19 -14.14 -3.33
C SER A 114 6.43 -13.71 -4.12
N SER A 115 7.26 -14.67 -4.56
CA SER A 115 8.39 -14.39 -5.46
C SER A 115 7.98 -13.91 -6.85
N SER A 116 6.74 -14.20 -7.27
CA SER A 116 6.22 -13.85 -8.59
C SER A 116 4.95 -13.01 -8.43
N LEU A 117 4.92 -11.83 -9.03
CA LEU A 117 3.81 -10.88 -8.96
C LEU A 117 3.04 -10.88 -10.28
N LYS A 118 1.72 -11.11 -10.25
CA LYS A 118 0.82 -11.01 -11.40
C LYS A 118 0.66 -9.55 -11.82
N VAL A 119 0.93 -9.26 -13.08
CA VAL A 119 0.89 -7.89 -13.60
C VAL A 119 -0.25 -7.62 -14.58
N ASP A 120 -1.05 -8.63 -14.90
CA ASP A 120 -2.25 -8.53 -15.73
C ASP A 120 -3.25 -9.68 -15.51
N ASP A 121 -4.28 -9.71 -16.34
CA ASP A 121 -5.40 -10.66 -16.35
C ASP A 121 -5.11 -11.96 -17.14
N VAL A 122 -3.98 -12.03 -17.83
CA VAL A 122 -3.55 -13.20 -18.63
C VAL A 122 -2.40 -13.97 -17.98
N ASN A 123 -2.21 -13.80 -16.67
CA ASN A 123 -1.20 -14.46 -15.84
C ASN A 123 0.25 -14.14 -16.24
N ASN A 124 0.52 -12.98 -16.84
CA ASN A 124 1.90 -12.51 -16.92
C ASN A 124 2.38 -12.15 -15.52
N THR A 125 3.65 -12.48 -15.26
CA THR A 125 4.25 -12.25 -13.96
C THR A 125 5.62 -11.61 -14.08
N ILE A 126 6.01 -10.88 -13.04
CA ILE A 126 7.38 -10.41 -12.85
C ILE A 126 7.90 -10.90 -11.51
N LEU A 127 9.21 -11.13 -11.41
CA LEU A 127 9.82 -11.46 -10.13
C LEU A 127 9.75 -10.26 -9.17
N LEU A 128 9.46 -10.50 -7.90
CA LEU A 128 9.38 -9.47 -6.86
C LEU A 128 10.67 -8.64 -6.79
N ARG A 129 11.84 -9.29 -6.89
CA ARG A 129 13.13 -8.57 -6.89
C ARG A 129 13.29 -7.55 -8.04
N ASN A 130 12.59 -7.77 -9.16
CA ASN A 130 12.59 -6.86 -10.31
C ASN A 130 11.47 -5.79 -10.21
N ALA A 131 10.58 -5.93 -9.24
CA ALA A 131 9.47 -5.01 -8.99
C ALA A 131 9.86 -3.87 -8.02
N PHE A 132 11.00 -3.99 -7.34
CA PHE A 132 11.46 -2.96 -6.42
C PHE A 132 11.95 -1.73 -7.16
N PHE A 133 11.64 -0.53 -6.64
CA PHE A 133 12.14 0.76 -7.12
C PHE A 133 12.06 0.95 -8.65
N SER A 134 10.97 0.47 -9.25
CA SER A 134 10.78 0.41 -10.70
C SER A 134 9.64 1.33 -11.19
N PRO A 135 9.76 2.66 -11.03
CA PRO A 135 8.69 3.60 -11.40
C PRO A 135 8.41 3.62 -12.91
N SER A 136 9.40 3.31 -13.75
CA SER A 136 9.25 3.20 -15.20
C SER A 136 8.22 2.15 -15.62
N TYR A 137 8.06 1.09 -14.81
CA TYR A 137 7.04 0.06 -15.04
C TYR A 137 5.64 0.67 -14.97
N ILE A 138 5.36 1.45 -13.92
CA ILE A 138 4.07 2.13 -13.73
C ILE A 138 3.84 3.21 -14.79
N GLN A 139 4.88 3.97 -15.14
CA GLN A 139 4.78 5.01 -16.19
C GLN A 139 4.44 4.41 -17.56
N THR A 140 4.92 3.20 -17.85
CA THR A 140 4.70 2.53 -19.14
C THR A 140 3.37 1.79 -19.18
N ASN A 141 3.03 1.06 -18.12
CA ASN A 141 1.90 0.11 -18.13
C ASN A 141 0.65 0.64 -17.41
N GLY A 142 0.76 1.74 -16.66
CA GLY A 142 -0.29 2.18 -15.75
C GLY A 142 -0.43 1.26 -14.54
N ILE A 143 -1.56 1.40 -13.83
CA ILE A 143 -1.83 0.65 -12.58
C ILE A 143 -2.98 -0.36 -12.72
N ASP A 144 -3.81 -0.24 -13.76
CA ASP A 144 -5.11 -0.89 -13.82
C ASP A 144 -4.98 -2.43 -13.91
N ASN A 145 -4.19 -2.92 -14.87
CA ASN A 145 -3.89 -4.35 -15.01
C ASN A 145 -3.12 -4.91 -13.81
N LEU A 146 -2.25 -4.08 -13.21
CA LEU A 146 -1.46 -4.48 -12.06
C LEU A 146 -2.36 -4.68 -10.83
N ILE A 147 -3.30 -3.76 -10.57
CA ILE A 147 -4.29 -3.92 -9.51
C ILE A 147 -5.15 -5.17 -9.77
N TYR A 148 -5.60 -5.37 -11.00
CA TYR A 148 -6.38 -6.56 -11.36
C TYR A 148 -5.60 -7.85 -11.08
N GLY A 149 -4.36 -7.96 -11.54
CA GLY A 149 -3.48 -9.10 -11.26
C GLY A 149 -3.27 -9.31 -9.76
N GLY A 150 -3.12 -8.24 -8.99
CA GLY A 150 -2.99 -8.28 -7.53
C GLY A 150 -4.24 -8.81 -6.83
N THR A 151 -5.45 -8.52 -7.34
CA THR A 151 -6.71 -9.06 -6.80
C THR A 151 -6.92 -10.55 -7.09
N ASP A 152 -6.33 -11.07 -8.17
CA ASP A 152 -6.41 -12.48 -8.57
C ASP A 152 -5.25 -13.33 -8.02
N GLN A 153 -4.24 -12.70 -7.42
CA GLN A 153 -3.10 -13.38 -6.84
C GLN A 153 -3.36 -13.79 -5.39
N LEU A 154 -3.14 -15.08 -5.10
CA LEU A 154 -3.04 -15.54 -3.72
C LEU A 154 -1.69 -15.16 -3.12
N MET A 155 -1.74 -14.62 -1.90
CA MET A 155 -0.57 -14.41 -1.04
C MET A 155 0.06 -15.74 -0.60
N GLU A 156 1.33 -15.67 -0.20
CA GLU A 156 1.98 -16.77 0.51
C GLU A 156 1.39 -16.96 1.91
N LYS A 157 1.62 -18.13 2.50
CA LYS A 157 1.15 -18.45 3.86
C LYS A 157 1.88 -17.60 4.89
N ILE A 158 1.17 -17.23 5.95
CA ILE A 158 1.80 -16.67 7.16
C ILE A 158 2.44 -17.83 7.93
N ASP A 159 3.75 -18.00 7.78
CA ASP A 159 4.54 -18.99 8.51
C ASP A 159 5.97 -18.51 8.78
N ALA A 160 6.87 -19.41 9.19
CA ALA A 160 8.26 -19.06 9.50
C ALA A 160 9.14 -18.88 8.24
N LYS A 161 8.57 -18.94 7.03
CA LYS A 161 9.29 -18.84 5.77
C LYS A 161 9.09 -17.47 5.16
N ILE A 162 10.14 -17.06 4.44
CA ILE A 162 10.21 -15.82 3.69
C ILE A 162 10.84 -16.15 2.34
N VAL A 163 10.26 -15.64 1.25
CA VAL A 163 10.73 -15.90 -0.11
C VAL A 163 12.13 -15.32 -0.34
N ASP A 164 12.90 -15.98 -1.19
CA ASP A 164 14.29 -15.62 -1.46
C ASP A 164 14.45 -14.20 -2.03
N ASP A 165 13.43 -13.70 -2.74
CA ASP A 165 13.39 -12.34 -3.31
C ASP A 165 13.56 -11.24 -2.26
N VAL A 166 13.19 -11.50 -1.00
CA VAL A 166 13.44 -10.55 0.11
C VAL A 166 14.38 -11.11 1.18
N ARG A 167 14.59 -12.43 1.25
CA ARG A 167 15.54 -13.04 2.20
C ARG A 167 16.99 -13.00 1.70
N ASN A 168 17.24 -13.19 0.42
CA ASN A 168 18.61 -13.20 -0.13
C ASN A 168 18.85 -12.09 -1.14
N PHE A 169 17.79 -11.49 -1.70
CA PHE A 169 17.86 -10.63 -2.87
C PHE A 169 17.13 -9.29 -2.68
N LEU A 170 16.97 -8.83 -1.43
CA LEU A 170 16.26 -7.57 -1.18
C LEU A 170 16.97 -6.43 -1.92
N PHE A 171 16.20 -5.77 -2.79
CA PHE A 171 16.60 -4.65 -3.63
C PHE A 171 17.69 -4.90 -4.69
N GLY A 172 17.88 -6.15 -5.13
CA GLY A 172 18.77 -6.36 -6.27
C GLY A 172 18.76 -7.75 -6.89
N PRO A 173 19.29 -7.88 -8.11
CA PRO A 173 19.54 -9.19 -8.71
C PRO A 173 20.63 -9.95 -7.95
N PRO A 174 20.74 -11.28 -8.10
CA PRO A 174 21.79 -12.09 -7.45
C PRO A 174 23.22 -11.63 -7.69
N THR A 175 23.46 -10.82 -8.71
CA THR A 175 24.76 -10.26 -9.08
C THR A 175 25.08 -8.91 -8.42
N ALA A 176 24.13 -8.33 -7.67
CA ALA A 176 24.34 -7.07 -6.96
C ALA A 176 25.27 -7.26 -5.76
N SER A 177 26.12 -6.26 -5.50
CA SER A 177 27.10 -6.30 -4.41
C SER A 177 26.53 -5.86 -3.05
N ASN A 178 25.31 -5.32 -3.03
CA ASN A 178 24.66 -4.70 -1.87
C ASN A 178 23.31 -5.34 -1.54
N LEU A 179 23.19 -6.66 -1.74
CA LEU A 179 22.00 -7.41 -1.38
C LEU A 179 21.77 -7.37 0.13
N LEU A 180 20.51 -7.24 0.51
CA LEU A 180 20.08 -7.27 1.90
C LEU A 180 19.23 -8.51 2.18
N ASP A 181 19.15 -8.89 3.45
CA ASP A 181 18.28 -9.94 3.97
C ASP A 181 17.20 -9.28 4.84
N LEU A 182 15.97 -9.22 4.33
CA LEU A 182 14.84 -8.64 5.06
C LEU A 182 14.52 -9.39 6.34
N ALA A 183 14.75 -10.71 6.37
CA ALA A 183 14.52 -11.52 7.57
C ALA A 183 15.52 -11.15 8.67
N ALA A 184 16.78 -10.93 8.32
CA ALA A 184 17.81 -10.49 9.26
C ALA A 184 17.64 -9.02 9.73
N LEU A 185 16.93 -8.20 8.96
CA LEU A 185 16.60 -6.80 9.29
C LEU A 185 15.31 -6.66 10.13
N ASN A 186 14.57 -7.74 10.35
CA ASN A 186 13.39 -7.78 11.22
C ASN A 186 13.78 -7.89 12.68
#